data_AF-A0A2E3N5J2-F1
#
_entry.id   AF-A0A2E3N5J2-F1
#
_cell.length_a   1.000
_cell.length_b   1.000
_cell.length_c   1.000
_cell.angle_alpha   90.00
_cell.angle_beta   90.00
_cell.angle_gamma   90.00
#
_symmetry.space_group_name_H-M   'P 1'
#
loop_
_entity.id
_entity.type
_entity.pdbx_description
1 polymer ?
#
loop_
_entity_poly.entity_id
_entity_poly.type
_entity_poly.pdbx_seq_one_letter_code
_entity_poly.pdbx_strand_id
1 'polypeptide(L)'
;MTLPSESRDASIVNDSIQLMARVCDALDFARDLGEEATVGELENVLENLRVRQGFTADEKKVWDVLFELCPRMEEPFYPDKSAREVSFYLSKRGTPVARSAVRRILAKWGLNVRGKRW
;
A
#
# COMPACT_ATOMS: atom_id res chain seq x y z
N MET A 1 -20.50 19.64 -22.91
CA MET A 1 -19.04 19.52 -22.82
C MET A 1 -18.72 19.20 -21.37
N THR A 2 -18.51 17.92 -21.06
CA THR A 2 -18.10 17.48 -19.72
C THR A 2 -16.65 17.88 -19.50
N LEU A 3 -16.38 18.54 -18.38
CA LEU A 3 -15.05 19.02 -18.03
C LEU A 3 -14.14 17.80 -17.76
N PRO A 4 -12.90 17.77 -18.28
CA PRO A 4 -11.96 16.68 -18.03
C PRO A 4 -11.58 16.51 -16.54
N SER A 5 -11.97 17.46 -15.69
CA SER A 5 -11.76 17.47 -14.23
C SER A 5 -12.65 16.45 -13.50
N GLU A 6 -13.94 16.35 -13.85
CA GLU A 6 -14.90 15.50 -13.12
C GLU A 6 -14.57 14.00 -13.25
N SER A 7 -14.07 13.59 -14.42
CA SER A 7 -13.67 12.20 -14.66
C SER A 7 -12.38 11.80 -13.92
N ARG A 8 -11.44 12.75 -13.74
CA ARG A 8 -10.22 12.52 -12.97
C ARG A 8 -10.52 12.40 -11.48
N ASP A 9 -11.37 13.28 -10.94
CA ASP A 9 -11.73 13.27 -9.53
C ASP A 9 -12.53 12.00 -9.17
N ALA A 10 -13.45 11.57 -10.04
CA ALA A 10 -14.17 10.30 -9.86
C ALA A 10 -13.23 9.08 -9.87
N SER A 11 -12.22 9.06 -10.76
CA SER A 11 -11.22 7.98 -10.82
C SER A 11 -10.36 7.92 -9.56
N ILE A 12 -9.96 9.08 -9.03
CA ILE A 12 -9.14 9.19 -7.82
C ILE A 12 -9.91 8.70 -6.59
N VAL A 13 -11.17 9.13 -6.46
CA VAL A 13 -12.05 8.69 -5.36
C VAL A 13 -12.29 7.19 -5.42
N ASN A 14 -12.51 6.63 -6.61
CA ASN A 14 -12.71 5.19 -6.79
C ASN A 14 -11.45 4.38 -6.40
N ASP A 15 -10.26 4.84 -6.79
CA ASP A 15 -8.99 4.20 -6.41
C ASP A 15 -8.77 4.21 -4.88
N SER A 16 -9.13 5.31 -4.20
CA SER A 16 -9.05 5.41 -2.74
C SER A 16 -10.03 4.49 -2.02
N ILE A 17 -11.25 4.34 -2.54
CA ILE A 17 -12.25 3.41 -1.98
C ILE A 17 -11.78 1.95 -2.14
N GLN A 18 -11.28 1.59 -3.32
CA GLN A 18 -10.78 0.23 -3.57
C GLN A 18 -9.59 -0.12 -2.68
N LEU A 19 -8.68 0.84 -2.43
CA LEU A 19 -7.56 0.61 -1.52
C LEU A 19 -8.04 0.47 -0.08
N MET A 20 -8.95 1.32 0.39
CA MET A 20 -9.51 1.20 1.74
C MET A 20 -10.15 -0.16 1.95
N ALA A 21 -10.91 -0.68 0.99
CA ALA A 21 -11.51 -2.01 1.06
C ALA A 21 -10.43 -3.09 1.24
N ARG A 22 -9.37 -3.08 0.42
CA ARG A 22 -8.27 -4.06 0.55
C ARG A 22 -7.51 -3.96 1.86
N VAL A 23 -7.32 -2.75 2.39
CA VAL A 23 -6.67 -2.54 3.70
C VAL A 23 -7.58 -3.05 4.82
N CYS A 24 -8.89 -2.85 4.74
CA CYS A 24 -9.85 -3.41 5.70
C CYS A 24 -9.84 -4.95 5.67
N ASP A 25 -9.87 -5.56 4.48
CA ASP A 25 -9.77 -7.03 4.33
C ASP A 25 -8.45 -7.56 4.96
N ALA A 26 -7.35 -6.84 4.72
CA ALA A 26 -6.05 -7.15 5.31
C ALA A 26 -6.04 -6.96 6.84
N LEU A 27 -6.82 -6.03 7.36
CA LEU A 27 -6.87 -5.74 8.79
C LEU A 27 -7.70 -6.79 9.52
N ASP A 28 -8.83 -7.20 8.95
CA ASP A 28 -9.68 -8.26 9.51
C ASP A 28 -8.93 -9.59 9.58
N PHE A 29 -8.22 -9.97 8.52
CA PHE A 29 -7.43 -11.20 8.56
C PHE A 29 -6.20 -11.10 9.49
N ALA A 30 -5.57 -9.92 9.61
CA ALA A 30 -4.49 -9.75 10.60
C ALA A 30 -5.01 -9.89 12.05
N ARG A 31 -6.25 -9.44 12.31
CA ARG A 31 -6.93 -9.66 13.59
C ARG A 31 -7.24 -11.14 13.81
N ASP A 32 -7.72 -11.85 12.80
CA ASP A 32 -8.00 -13.29 12.88
C ASP A 32 -6.74 -14.11 13.20
N LEU A 33 -5.57 -13.67 12.73
CA LEU A 33 -4.28 -14.30 13.04
C LEU A 33 -3.66 -13.86 14.38
N GLY A 34 -4.20 -12.85 15.05
CA GLY A 34 -3.61 -12.28 16.27
C GLY A 34 -2.30 -11.52 16.03
N GLU A 35 -2.05 -11.04 14.82
CA GLU A 35 -0.85 -10.30 14.43
C GLU A 35 -0.97 -8.82 14.80
N GLU A 36 -0.96 -8.51 16.10
CA GLU A 36 -1.22 -7.16 16.63
C GLU A 36 -0.32 -6.06 16.04
N ALA A 37 0.94 -6.40 15.71
CA ALA A 37 1.86 -5.47 15.06
C ALA A 37 1.40 -5.09 13.64
N THR A 38 0.90 -6.06 12.87
CA THR A 38 0.38 -5.85 11.52
C THR A 38 -0.95 -5.09 11.58
N VAL A 39 -1.80 -5.38 12.56
CA VAL A 39 -3.04 -4.63 12.81
C VAL A 39 -2.75 -3.15 13.03
N GLY A 40 -1.81 -2.82 13.93
CA GLY A 40 -1.45 -1.42 14.21
C GLY A 40 -0.86 -0.69 12.98
N GLU A 41 -0.10 -1.38 12.13
CA GLU A 41 0.40 -0.81 10.88
C GLU A 41 -0.72 -0.54 9.87
N LEU A 42 -1.67 -1.46 9.71
CA LEU A 42 -2.80 -1.32 8.79
C LEU A 42 -3.81 -0.27 9.27
N GLU A 43 -4.03 -0.15 10.59
CA GLU A 43 -4.85 0.93 11.17
C GLU A 43 -4.25 2.30 10.86
N ASN A 44 -2.92 2.44 10.98
CA ASN A 44 -2.22 3.67 10.62
C ASN A 44 -2.31 3.97 9.10
N VAL A 45 -2.30 2.94 8.24
CA VAL A 45 -2.56 3.10 6.81
C VAL A 45 -3.98 3.63 6.55
N LEU A 46 -5.00 3.08 7.22
CA LEU A 46 -6.38 3.56 7.09
C LEU A 46 -6.55 5.02 7.55
N GLU A 47 -5.93 5.41 8.65
CA GLU A 47 -5.94 6.80 9.11
C GLU A 47 -5.30 7.73 8.07
N ASN A 48 -4.15 7.33 7.51
CA ASN A 48 -3.49 8.09 6.45
C ASN A 48 -4.33 8.17 5.16
N LEU A 49 -5.08 7.11 4.82
CA LEU A 49 -6.00 7.08 3.69
C LEU A 49 -7.21 7.98 3.87
N ARG A 50 -7.71 8.14 5.10
CA ARG A 50 -8.83 9.05 5.39
C ARG A 50 -8.46 10.52 5.20
N VAL A 51 -7.21 10.89 5.49
CA VAL A 51 -6.75 12.28 5.43
C VAL A 51 -6.24 12.66 4.03
N ARG A 52 -5.80 11.70 3.22
CA ARG A 52 -5.24 11.96 1.89
C ARG A 52 -6.27 11.78 0.78
N GLN A 53 -6.34 12.77 -0.10
CA GLN A 53 -7.08 12.67 -1.35
C GLN A 53 -6.16 12.16 -2.46
N GLY A 54 -6.34 10.89 -2.82
CA GLY A 54 -5.75 10.29 -4.02
C GLY A 54 -4.32 9.78 -3.93
N PHE A 55 -3.91 9.14 -5.02
CA PHE A 55 -2.59 8.55 -5.20
C PHE A 55 -1.88 9.18 -6.38
N THR A 56 -0.56 9.32 -6.25
CA THR A 56 0.31 9.39 -7.41
C THR A 56 0.31 8.04 -8.15
N ALA A 57 0.62 8.07 -9.45
CA ALA A 57 0.68 6.85 -10.26
C ALA A 57 1.66 5.82 -9.69
N ASP A 58 2.76 6.26 -9.07
CA ASP A 58 3.73 5.35 -8.47
C ASP A 58 3.28 4.79 -7.12
N GLU A 59 2.53 5.56 -6.32
CA GLU A 59 1.89 5.04 -5.10
C GLU A 59 0.89 3.95 -5.45
N LYS A 60 0.06 4.15 -6.48
CA LYS A 60 -0.88 3.14 -6.96
C LYS A 60 -0.17 1.83 -7.37
N LYS A 61 0.87 1.93 -8.21
CA LYS A 61 1.67 0.77 -8.62
C LYS A 61 2.28 0.01 -7.45
N VAL A 62 2.83 0.74 -6.48
CA VAL A 62 3.44 0.14 -5.28
C VAL A 62 2.40 -0.61 -4.48
N TRP A 63 1.23 -0.01 -4.24
CA TRP A 63 0.13 -0.65 -3.51
C TRP A 63 -0.45 -1.86 -4.23
N ASP A 64 -0.71 -1.77 -5.53
CA ASP A 64 -1.23 -2.90 -6.31
C ASP A 64 -0.29 -4.10 -6.23
N VAL A 65 1.02 -3.89 -6.41
CA VAL A 65 2.01 -4.95 -6.30
C VAL A 65 2.17 -5.44 -4.86
N LEU A 66 2.06 -4.56 -3.87
CA LEU A 66 2.11 -4.94 -2.46
C LEU A 66 1.00 -5.94 -2.11
N PHE A 67 -0.23 -5.68 -2.55
CA PHE A 67 -1.38 -6.56 -2.33
C PHE A 67 -1.29 -7.86 -3.13
N GLU A 68 -0.79 -7.82 -4.37
CA GLU A 68 -0.53 -9.03 -5.16
C GLU A 68 0.55 -9.92 -4.53
N LEU A 69 1.58 -9.30 -3.94
CA LEU A 69 2.66 -9.99 -3.20
C LEU A 69 2.24 -10.39 -1.79
N CYS A 70 1.09 -9.93 -1.30
CA CYS A 70 0.45 -10.41 -0.08
C CYS A 70 -0.72 -11.37 -0.38
N PRO A 71 -0.53 -12.47 -1.16
CA PRO A 71 -1.64 -13.35 -1.49
C PRO A 71 -2.20 -14.10 -0.27
N ARG A 72 -1.45 -14.14 0.83
CA ARG A 72 -1.82 -14.77 2.11
C ARG A 72 -1.03 -14.03 3.19
N MET A 73 -1.67 -13.35 4.13
CA MET A 73 -0.94 -12.68 5.22
C MET A 73 -0.43 -13.68 6.26
N GLU A 74 0.22 -14.76 5.80
CA GLU A 74 0.93 -15.71 6.65
C GLU A 74 2.25 -15.12 7.17
N GLU A 75 2.74 -14.02 6.58
CA GLU A 75 3.88 -13.26 7.08
C GLU A 75 3.49 -11.84 7.52
N PRO A 76 3.98 -11.37 8.69
CA PRO A 76 3.87 -9.99 9.11
C PRO A 76 4.40 -9.03 8.05
N PHE A 77 3.84 -7.83 8.00
CA PHE A 77 4.29 -6.80 7.07
C PHE A 77 5.75 -6.40 7.37
N TYR A 78 6.69 -6.86 6.54
CA TYR A 78 8.13 -6.55 6.69
C TYR A 78 8.60 -5.57 5.61
N PRO A 79 8.49 -4.26 5.85
CA PRO A 79 8.69 -3.24 4.82
C PRO A 79 10.03 -3.29 4.06
N ASP A 80 11.11 -3.81 4.66
CA ASP A 80 12.40 -3.93 3.98
C ASP A 80 12.47 -5.11 3.00
N LYS A 81 11.78 -6.22 3.30
CA LYS A 81 11.55 -7.34 2.37
C LYS A 81 10.55 -6.89 1.30
N SER A 82 9.42 -6.31 1.73
CA SER A 82 8.36 -5.82 0.84
C SER A 82 8.89 -4.80 -0.16
N ALA A 83 9.69 -3.81 0.27
CA ALA A 83 10.21 -2.80 -0.67
C ALA A 83 11.17 -3.39 -1.72
N ARG A 84 11.94 -4.43 -1.36
CA ARG A 84 12.83 -5.13 -2.30
C ARG A 84 12.01 -5.95 -3.29
N GLU A 85 11.05 -6.71 -2.80
CA GLU A 85 10.20 -7.59 -3.60
C GLU A 85 9.28 -6.79 -4.53
N VAL A 86 8.62 -5.75 -4.03
CA VAL A 86 7.80 -4.84 -4.83
C VAL A 86 8.64 -4.19 -5.94
N SER A 87 9.83 -3.67 -5.62
CA SER A 87 10.72 -3.06 -6.62
C SER A 87 11.15 -4.08 -7.69
N PHE A 88 11.50 -5.30 -7.28
CA PHE A 88 11.86 -6.37 -8.20
C PHE A 88 10.69 -6.78 -9.10
N TYR A 89 9.50 -6.92 -8.53
CA TYR A 89 8.29 -7.34 -9.24
C TYR A 89 7.82 -6.27 -10.23
N LEU A 90 7.86 -4.99 -9.85
CA LEU A 90 7.62 -3.85 -10.74
C LEU A 90 8.62 -3.81 -11.90
N SER A 91 9.90 -4.10 -11.64
CA SER A 91 10.91 -4.21 -12.70
C SER A 91 10.60 -5.35 -13.67
N LYS A 92 10.10 -6.49 -13.20
CA LYS A 92 9.71 -7.64 -14.05
C LYS A 92 8.49 -7.33 -14.93
N ARG A 93 7.59 -6.45 -14.47
CA ARG A 93 6.42 -5.98 -15.22
C ARG A 93 6.70 -4.84 -16.19
N GLY A 94 7.96 -4.42 -16.35
CA GLY A 94 8.34 -3.32 -17.23
C GLY A 94 7.95 -1.92 -16.70
N THR A 95 7.61 -1.81 -15.41
CA THR A 95 7.24 -0.54 -14.75
C THR A 95 8.16 -0.27 -13.57
N PRO A 96 9.49 -0.15 -13.78
CA PRO A 96 10.46 -0.12 -12.71
C PRO A 96 10.25 1.07 -11.76
N VAL A 97 10.18 0.77 -10.47
CA VAL A 97 10.24 1.77 -9.39
C VAL A 97 11.43 1.41 -8.50
N ALA A 98 12.31 2.38 -8.27
CA ALA A 98 13.50 2.17 -7.45
C ALA A 98 13.11 1.77 -6.02
N ARG A 99 13.83 0.80 -5.43
CA ARG A 99 13.62 0.36 -4.04
C ARG A 99 13.57 1.52 -3.04
N SER A 100 14.40 2.55 -3.22
CA SER A 100 14.40 3.76 -2.38
C SER A 100 13.12 4.58 -2.53
N ALA A 101 12.52 4.62 -3.71
CA ALA A 101 11.22 5.24 -3.94
C ALA A 101 10.10 4.41 -3.31
N VAL A 102 10.11 3.08 -3.47
CA VAL A 102 9.15 2.18 -2.80
C VAL A 102 9.20 2.36 -1.27
N ARG A 103 10.40 2.34 -0.68
CA ARG A 103 10.60 2.59 0.76
C ARG A 103 10.03 3.93 1.21
N ARG A 104 10.26 5.01 0.45
CA ARG A 104 9.70 6.33 0.75
C ARG A 104 8.18 6.32 0.67
N ILE A 105 7.61 5.67 -0.35
CA ILE A 105 6.16 5.53 -0.50
C ILE A 105 5.59 4.82 0.73
N LEU A 106 6.07 3.62 1.08
CA LEU A 106 5.58 2.86 2.23
C LEU A 106 5.70 3.68 3.54
N ALA A 107 6.82 4.38 3.75
CA ALA A 107 7.02 5.24 4.93
C ALA A 107 6.01 6.39 4.98
N LYS A 108 5.70 6.97 3.81
CA LYS A 108 4.72 8.05 3.66
C LYS A 108 3.32 7.61 4.08
N TRP A 109 3.04 6.30 4.08
CA TRP A 109 1.76 5.71 4.46
C TRP A 109 1.75 5.15 5.89
N GLY A 110 2.77 5.46 6.70
CA GLY A 110 2.81 5.08 8.12
C GLY A 110 3.31 3.67 8.39
N LEU A 111 3.71 2.92 7.34
CA LEU A 111 4.32 1.61 7.48
C LEU A 111 5.74 1.75 8.04
N ASN A 112 6.11 0.92 9.02
CA ASN A 112 7.35 1.08 9.76
C ASN A 112 8.57 0.57 8.98
N VAL A 113 9.05 1.35 8.01
CA VAL A 113 10.13 0.97 7.09
C VAL A 113 11.53 0.99 7.71
N ARG A 114 11.65 1.28 9.02
CA ARG A 114 12.88 1.05 9.77
C ARG A 114 12.88 -0.42 10.13
N GLY A 115 13.62 -1.24 9.37
CA GLY A 115 13.84 -2.64 9.71
C GLY A 115 14.05 -2.79 11.21
N LYS A 116 13.32 -3.73 11.82
CA LYS A 116 13.47 -4.07 13.25
C LYS A 116 14.96 -4.07 13.56
N ARG A 117 15.41 -3.18 14.45
CA ARG A 117 16.70 -3.39 15.12
C ARG A 117 16.49 -4.62 15.98
N TRP A 118 16.90 -5.77 15.45
CA TRP A 118 17.14 -6.96 16.25
C TRP A 118 18.39 -6.72 17.09
#